data_AF-A0A4V6DWT4-F1
#
_entry.id   AF-A0A4V6DWT4-F1
#
_cell.length_a   1.000
_cell.length_b   1.000
_cell.length_c   1.000
_cell.angle_alpha   90.00
_cell.angle_beta   90.00
_cell.angle_gamma   90.00
#
_symmetry.space_group_name_H-M   'P 1'
#
loop_
_entity.id
_entity.type
_entity.pdbx_description
1 polymer ?
#
loop_
_entity_poly.entity_id
_entity_poly.type
_entity_poly.pdbx_seq_one_letter_code
_entity_poly.pdbx_strand_id
1 'polypeptide(L)' 'MREVFIENIFKKDYKRIIKQQWNITKVDKVIEILINDDILPERIKD' A
#
# COMPACT_ATOMS: atom_id res chain seq x y z
N MET A 1 -11.48 11.84 2.28
CA MET A 1 -10.87 10.58 2.73
C MET A 1 -11.74 9.46 2.21
N ARG A 2 -11.26 8.66 1.25
CA ARG A 2 -12.02 7.52 0.74
C ARG A 2 -11.99 6.36 1.72
N GLU A 3 -13.05 5.57 1.73
CA GLU A 3 -13.06 4.31 2.46
C GLU A 3 -12.12 3.32 1.76
N VAL A 4 -11.05 2.93 2.45
CA VAL A 4 -10.14 1.89 1.99
C VAL A 4 -10.58 0.55 2.57
N PHE A 5 -11.01 -0.35 1.70
CA PHE A 5 -11.34 -1.72 2.08
C PHE A 5 -10.08 -2.59 2.06
N ILE A 6 -9.60 -2.94 3.25
CA ILE A 6 -8.46 -3.85 3.40
C ILE A 6 -8.97 -5.29 3.49
N GLU A 7 -8.80 -6.04 2.41
CA GLU A 7 -9.14 -7.45 2.39
C GLU A 7 -8.27 -8.31 3.31
N ASN A 8 -8.83 -9.43 3.77
CA ASN A 8 -8.10 -10.39 4.61
C ASN A 8 -6.90 -11.02 3.90
N ILE A 9 -6.94 -11.12 2.56
CA ILE A 9 -5.84 -11.60 1.73
C ILE A 9 -4.67 -10.62 1.83
N PHE A 10 -4.93 -9.33 1.60
CA PHE A 10 -3.93 -8.27 1.72
C PHE A 10 -3.24 -8.28 3.10
N LYS A 11 -4.00 -8.43 4.19
CA LYS A 11 -3.42 -8.49 5.55
C LYS A 11 -2.43 -9.66 5.72
N LYS A 12 -2.72 -10.81 5.11
CA LYS A 12 -1.83 -11.99 5.17
C LYS A 12 -0.55 -11.74 4.38
N ASP A 13 -0.67 -11.19 3.17
CA ASP A 13 0.47 -10.91 2.31
C ASP A 13 1.37 -9.82 2.89
N TYR A 14 0.77 -8.74 3.38
CA TYR A 14 1.49 -7.65 4.03
C TYR A 14 2.30 -8.15 5.24
N LYS A 15 1.70 -8.99 6.10
CA LYS A 15 2.43 -9.63 7.22
C LYS A 15 3.56 -10.55 6.74
N ARG A 16 3.36 -11.27 5.63
CA ARG A 16 4.39 -12.16 5.05
C ARG A 16 5.58 -11.36 4.53
N ILE A 17 5.32 -10.26 3.83
CA ILE A 17 6.33 -9.36 3.25
C ILE A 17 7.15 -8.68 4.36
N ILE A 18 6.50 -8.24 5.46
CA ILE A 18 7.21 -7.73 6.65
C ILE A 18 8.13 -8.80 7.24
N LYS A 19 7.66 -10.05 7.40
CA LYS A 19 8.48 -11.15 7.91
C LYS A 19 9.70 -11.45 7.04
N GLN A 20 9.60 -11.18 5.74
CA GLN A 20 10.69 -11.36 4.79
C GLN A 20 11.63 -10.14 4.71
N GLN A 21 11.41 -9.11 5.54
CA GLN A 21 12.18 -7.87 5.57
C GLN A 21 12.22 -7.10 4.24
N TRP A 22 11.16 -7.22 3.44
CA TRP A 22 11.05 -6.42 2.23
C TRP A 22 10.83 -4.96 2.60
N ASN A 23 11.33 -4.05 1.77
CA ASN A 23 11.11 -2.63 1.94
C ASN A 23 9.65 -2.27 1.58
N ILE A 24 8.79 -2.19 2.59
CA ILE A 24 7.37 -1.85 2.47
C ILE A 24 7.09 -0.35 2.40
N THR A 25 8.09 0.52 2.58
CA THR A 25 7.91 1.98 2.63
C THR A 25 7.26 2.54 1.37
N LYS A 26 7.47 1.89 0.21
CA LYS A 26 6.80 2.27 -1.04
C LYS A 26 5.30 1.96 -0.99
N VAL A 27 4.92 0.81 -0.41
CA VAL A 27 3.51 0.38 -0.28
C VAL A 27 2.78 1.31 0.68
N ASP A 28 3.39 1.63 1.82
CA ASP A 28 2.78 2.52 2.82
C ASP A 28 2.49 3.91 2.23
N LYS A 29 3.44 4.47 1.48
CA LYS A 29 3.24 5.75 0.77
C LYS A 29 2.10 5.69 -0.25
N VAL A 30 1.96 4.59 -0.97
CA VAL A 30 0.86 4.42 -1.93
C VAL A 30 -0.48 4.34 -1.20
N ILE A 31 -0.55 3.61 -0.08
CA ILE A 31 -1.77 3.55 0.74
C ILE A 31 -2.15 4.94 1.24
N GLU A 32 -1.20 5.73 1.73
CA GLU A 32 -1.43 7.11 2.18
C GLU A 32 -1.97 8.00 1.04
N ILE A 33 -1.37 7.93 -0.15
CA ILE A 33 -1.83 8.67 -1.34
C ILE A 33 -3.26 8.28 -1.72
N LEU A 34 -3.57 6.98 -1.71
CA LEU A 34 -4.91 6.47 -2.02
C LEU A 34 -5.96 6.89 -0.98
N ILE A 35 -5.62 6.95 0.31
CA ILE A 35 -6.52 7.42 1.38
C ILE A 35 -6.86 8.90 1.20
N ASN A 36 -5.87 9.69 0.77
CA ASN A 36 -5.97 11.14 0.61
C ASN A 36 -6.57 11.58 -0.73
N ASP A 37 -6.90 10.64 -1.63
CA ASP A 37 -7.34 10.94 -3.01
C ASP A 37 -6.30 11.72 -3.84
N ASP A 38 -5.02 11.56 -3.48
CA ASP A 38 -3.92 12.21 -4.18
C ASP A 38 -3.54 11.46 -5.46
N ILE A 39 -2.92 12.18 -6.38
CA ILE A 39 -2.46 11.63 -7.66
C ILE A 39 -1.28 10.70 -7.39
N LEU A 40 -1.40 9.45 -7.87
CA LEU A 40 -0.28 8.52 -7.86
C LEU A 40 0.89 9.10 -8.68
N PRO A 41 2.11 9.19 -8.11
CA PRO A 41 3.26 9.72 -8.82
C PRO A 41 3.58 8.85 -10.03
N GLU A 42 3.97 9.49 -11.15
CA GLU A 42 4.22 8.83 -12.45
C GLU A 42 5.15 7.62 -12.37
N ARG A 43 6.10 7.64 -11.42
CA ARG A 43 7.08 6.57 -11.21
C ARG A 43 6.51 5.26 -10.62
N ILE A 44 5.22 5.22 -10.29
CA ILE A 44 4.52 4.04 -9.75
C ILE A 44 3.56 3.44 -10.80
N LYS A 45 3.37 4.12 -11.95
CA LYS A 45 2.69 3.57 -13.12
C LYS A 45 3.70 2.75 -13.94
N ASP A 46 3.95 1.51 -13.54
CA ASP A 46 4.48 0.47 -14.43
C ASP A 46 3.39 -0.56 -14.69
#